data_AF-A0A5E7P4I8-F1
#
_entry.id   AF-A0A5E7P4I8-F1
#
_cell.length_a   1.000
_cell.length_b   1.000
_cell.length_c   1.000
_cell.angle_alpha   90.00
_cell.angle_beta   90.00
_cell.angle_gamma   90.00
#
_symmetry.space_group_name_H-M   'P 1'
#
loop_
_entity.id
_entity.type
_entity.pdbx_description
1 polymer ?
#
loop_
_entity_poly.entity_id
_entity_poly.type
_entity_poly.pdbx_seq_one_letter_code
_entity_poly.pdbx_strand_id
1 'polypeptide(L)'
;MGHKESSQGDFESRTRSSADNRIVAGNLNDILLAQDYQDLTGQVIKRVTQMVTEVESNLLKLVLMASQVDRFAGIEHDREAMWAEKNPQKQLARGEGPQIRADNRADVVSGQDDVDDLLSSLGF
;
A
#
# COMPACT_ATOMS: atom_id res chain seq x y z
N MET A 1 -38.31 -55.28 -35.32
CA MET A 1 -37.61 -54.02 -35.64
C MET A 1 -37.17 -53.25 -34.37
N GLY A 2 -38.01 -53.08 -33.35
CA GLY A 2 -37.74 -52.19 -32.20
C GLY A 2 -36.58 -52.53 -31.25
N HIS A 3 -36.11 -53.78 -31.17
CA HIS A 3 -34.97 -54.13 -30.29
C HIS A 3 -33.62 -53.58 -30.79
N LYS A 4 -33.48 -53.35 -32.09
CA LYS A 4 -32.23 -52.85 -32.70
C LYS A 4 -32.06 -51.34 -32.52
N GLU A 5 -33.18 -50.60 -32.48
CA GLU A 5 -33.21 -49.14 -32.26
C GLU A 5 -32.95 -48.77 -30.79
N SER A 6 -33.49 -49.55 -29.83
CA SER A 6 -33.22 -49.35 -28.40
C SER A 6 -31.74 -49.54 -28.05
N SER A 7 -31.08 -50.55 -28.63
CA SER A 7 -29.66 -50.81 -28.37
C SER A 7 -28.73 -49.77 -29.02
N GLN A 8 -29.15 -49.19 -30.15
CA GLN A 8 -28.46 -48.09 -30.82
C GLN A 8 -28.56 -46.79 -29.99
N GLY A 9 -29.75 -46.47 -29.46
CA GLY A 9 -29.97 -45.30 -28.60
C GLY A 9 -29.19 -45.37 -27.28
N ASP A 10 -29.11 -46.54 -26.66
CA ASP A 10 -28.30 -46.75 -25.45
C ASP A 10 -26.79 -46.59 -25.72
N PHE A 11 -26.32 -47.01 -26.90
CA PHE A 11 -24.93 -46.81 -27.32
C PHE A 11 -24.60 -45.34 -27.58
N GLU A 12 -25.50 -44.60 -28.22
CA GLU A 12 -25.36 -43.14 -28.44
C GLU A 12 -25.41 -42.36 -27.12
N SER A 13 -26.24 -42.78 -26.17
CA SER A 13 -26.30 -42.20 -24.82
C SER A 13 -24.99 -42.44 -24.05
N ARG A 14 -24.45 -43.66 -24.10
CA ARG A 14 -23.18 -44.01 -23.46
C ARG A 14 -21.98 -43.29 -24.07
N THR A 15 -21.96 -43.09 -25.38
CA THR A 15 -20.89 -42.36 -26.07
C THR A 15 -20.96 -40.85 -25.78
N ARG A 16 -22.15 -40.25 -25.70
CA ARG A 16 -22.32 -38.87 -25.21
C ARG A 16 -21.88 -38.73 -23.76
N SER A 17 -22.33 -39.61 -22.87
CA SER A 17 -21.92 -39.60 -21.46
C SER A 17 -20.40 -39.74 -21.30
N SER A 18 -19.75 -40.58 -22.10
CA SER A 18 -18.29 -40.69 -22.13
C SER A 18 -17.61 -39.41 -22.63
N ALA A 19 -18.16 -38.75 -23.65
CA ALA A 19 -17.66 -37.48 -24.15
C ALA A 19 -17.82 -36.35 -23.12
N ASP A 20 -18.98 -36.25 -22.48
CA ASP A 20 -19.27 -35.30 -21.41
C ASP A 20 -18.31 -35.50 -20.23
N ASN A 21 -18.03 -36.75 -19.86
CA ASN A 21 -17.09 -37.06 -18.77
C ASN A 21 -15.66 -36.63 -19.11
N ARG A 22 -15.25 -36.69 -20.39
CA ARG A 22 -13.94 -36.17 -20.85
C ARG A 22 -13.90 -34.63 -20.80
N ILE A 23 -15.00 -33.97 -21.12
CA ILE A 23 -15.12 -32.50 -21.03
C ILE A 23 -15.03 -32.06 -19.56
N VAL A 24 -15.77 -32.73 -18.67
CA VAL A 24 -15.73 -32.46 -17.22
C VAL A 24 -14.32 -32.69 -16.66
N ALA A 25 -13.65 -33.78 -17.04
CA ALA A 25 -12.28 -34.05 -16.63
C ALA A 25 -11.29 -32.98 -17.13
N GLY A 26 -11.45 -32.49 -18.36
CA GLY A 26 -10.66 -31.39 -18.91
C GLY A 26 -10.88 -30.08 -18.13
N ASN A 27 -12.13 -29.70 -17.88
CA ASN A 27 -12.45 -28.51 -17.11
C ASN A 27 -11.90 -28.55 -15.68
N LEU A 28 -11.94 -29.71 -15.02
CA LEU A 28 -11.38 -29.87 -13.67
C LEU A 28 -9.85 -29.75 -13.68
N ASN A 29 -9.18 -30.27 -14.71
CA ASN A 29 -7.74 -30.12 -14.89
C ASN A 29 -7.34 -28.64 -15.09
N ASP A 30 -8.11 -27.91 -15.89
CA ASP A 30 -7.88 -26.47 -16.12
C ASP A 30 -8.11 -25.64 -14.85
N ILE A 31 -9.13 -26.00 -14.05
CA ILE A 31 -9.39 -25.38 -12.74
C ILE A 31 -8.22 -25.62 -11.78
N LEU A 32 -7.71 -26.85 -11.69
CA LEU A 32 -6.59 -27.19 -10.82
C LEU A 32 -5.32 -26.44 -11.22
N LEU A 33 -5.04 -26.33 -12.52
CA LEU A 33 -3.89 -25.57 -13.03
C LEU A 33 -4.02 -24.07 -12.77
N ALA A 34 -5.24 -23.51 -12.84
CA ALA A 34 -5.49 -22.10 -12.55
C ALA A 34 -5.42 -21.79 -11.04
N GLN A 35 -5.66 -22.77 -10.17
CA GLN A 35 -5.71 -22.60 -8.72
C GLN A 35 -4.33 -22.30 -8.09
N ASP A 36 -3.24 -22.78 -8.71
CA ASP A 36 -1.87 -22.52 -8.24
C ASP A 36 -1.53 -21.01 -8.19
N TYR A 37 -2.09 -20.21 -9.11
CA TYR A 37 -1.92 -18.75 -9.09
C TYR A 37 -2.65 -18.08 -7.92
N GLN A 38 -3.76 -18.65 -7.45
CA GLN A 38 -4.51 -18.11 -6.31
C GLN A 38 -3.79 -18.36 -4.98
N ASP A 39 -3.15 -19.53 -4.79
CA ASP A 39 -2.36 -19.79 -3.58
C ASP A 39 -1.13 -18.87 -3.52
N LEU A 40 -0.45 -18.70 -4.65
CA LEU A 40 0.71 -17.82 -4.73
C LEU A 40 0.37 -16.36 -4.42
N THR A 41 -0.76 -15.85 -4.94
CA THR A 41 -1.20 -14.47 -4.62
C THR A 41 -1.60 -14.31 -3.16
N GLY A 42 -2.24 -15.32 -2.55
CA GLY A 42 -2.55 -15.33 -1.13
C GLY A 42 -1.30 -15.26 -0.25
N GLN A 43 -0.24 -16.01 -0.59
CA GLN A 43 1.04 -15.96 0.11
C GLN A 43 1.73 -14.59 -0.03
N VAL A 44 1.70 -13.98 -1.21
CA VAL A 44 2.27 -12.64 -1.44
C VAL A 44 1.52 -11.58 -0.63
N ILE A 45 0.19 -11.57 -0.67
CA ILE A 45 -0.63 -10.65 0.12
C ILE A 45 -0.31 -10.80 1.61
N LYS A 46 -0.22 -12.03 2.13
CA LYS A 46 0.13 -12.28 3.53
C LYS A 46 1.48 -11.66 3.93
N ARG A 47 2.50 -11.82 3.07
CA ARG A 47 3.84 -11.24 3.31
C ARG A 47 3.83 -9.71 3.26
N VAL A 48 3.10 -9.12 2.31
CA VAL A 48 2.95 -7.67 2.21
C VAL A 48 2.25 -7.11 3.44
N THR A 49 1.14 -7.72 3.87
CA THR A 49 0.42 -7.30 5.09
C THR A 49 1.32 -7.35 6.31
N GLN A 50 2.08 -8.43 6.49
CA GLN A 50 3.02 -8.55 7.60
C GLN A 50 4.08 -7.44 7.58
N MET A 51 4.66 -7.15 6.42
CA MET A 51 5.66 -6.09 6.28
C MET A 51 5.08 -4.72 6.64
N VAL A 52 3.85 -4.40 6.20
CA VAL A 52 3.17 -3.16 6.54
C VAL A 52 2.95 -3.05 8.06
N THR A 53 2.51 -4.13 8.72
CA THR A 53 2.34 -4.16 10.18
C THR A 53 3.67 -3.94 10.92
N GLU A 54 4.77 -4.49 10.43
CA GLU A 54 6.11 -4.28 11.02
C GLU A 54 6.56 -2.82 10.87
N VAL A 55 6.37 -2.21 9.70
CA VAL A 55 6.66 -0.79 9.47
C VAL A 55 5.83 0.09 10.39
N GLU A 56 4.53 -0.16 10.51
CA GLU A 56 3.63 0.57 11.42
C GLU A 56 4.11 0.47 12.87
N SER A 57 4.46 -0.73 13.33
CA SER A 57 4.97 -0.94 14.69
C SER A 57 6.25 -0.13 14.96
N ASN A 58 7.16 -0.08 13.98
CA ASN A 58 8.41 0.67 14.12
C ASN A 58 8.18 2.18 14.11
N LEU A 59 7.27 2.68 13.28
CA LEU A 59 6.87 4.09 13.30
C LEU A 59 6.22 4.47 14.63
N LEU A 60 5.33 3.63 15.16
CA LEU A 60 4.70 3.86 16.46
C LEU A 60 5.74 3.88 17.59
N LYS A 61 6.72 2.97 17.58
CA LYS A 61 7.84 2.99 18.54
C LYS A 61 8.65 4.28 18.45
N LEU A 62 8.97 4.75 17.23
CA LEU A 62 9.73 5.98 17.03
C LEU A 62 9.02 7.20 17.59
N VAL A 63 7.71 7.33 17.32
CA VAL A 63 6.88 8.42 17.86
C VAL A 63 6.81 8.36 19.40
N LEU A 64 6.66 7.16 19.97
CA LEU A 64 6.65 6.97 21.42
C LEU A 64 8.00 7.32 22.05
N MET A 65 9.11 6.93 21.42
CA MET A 65 10.45 7.26 21.89
C MET A 65 10.70 8.77 21.83
N ALA A 66 10.35 9.45 20.74
CA ALA A 66 10.42 10.91 20.66
C ALA A 66 9.59 11.58 21.76
N SER A 67 8.35 11.12 21.96
CA SER A 67 7.47 11.62 23.03
C SER A 67 8.02 11.37 24.44
N GLN A 68 8.77 10.28 24.64
CA GLN A 68 9.44 9.98 25.91
C GLN A 68 10.68 10.84 26.12
N VAL A 69 11.47 11.07 25.07
CA VAL A 69 12.63 11.97 25.10
C VAL A 69 12.18 13.40 25.39
N ASP A 70 11.12 13.91 24.75
CA ASP A 70 10.56 15.23 25.04
C ASP A 70 10.17 15.38 26.52
N ARG A 71 9.55 14.35 27.11
CA ARG A 71 9.18 14.33 28.53
C ARG A 71 10.38 14.24 29.47
N PHE A 72 11.45 13.52 29.08
CA PHE A 72 12.64 13.33 29.91
C PHE A 72 13.61 14.52 29.82
N ALA A 73 13.73 15.15 28.64
CA ALA A 73 14.53 16.33 28.39
C ALA A 73 13.89 17.63 28.93
N GLY A 74 12.66 17.56 29.45
CA GLY A 74 11.95 18.71 30.02
C GLY A 74 11.54 19.75 28.97
N ILE A 75 11.45 19.35 27.69
CA ILE A 75 11.02 20.25 26.62
C ILE A 75 9.49 20.35 26.68
N GLU A 76 9.01 21.28 27.50
CA GLU A 76 7.60 21.61 27.61
C GLU A 76 7.17 22.36 26.35
N HIS A 77 6.65 21.62 25.37
CA HIS A 77 5.99 22.24 24.22
C HIS A 77 4.63 22.76 24.69
N ASP A 78 4.44 24.08 24.65
CA ASP A 78 3.13 24.71 24.79
C ASP A 78 2.21 24.16 23.69
N ARG A 79 1.34 23.24 24.07
CA ARG A 79 0.43 22.58 23.12
C ARG A 79 -0.55 23.58 22.52
N GLU A 80 -0.91 24.65 23.24
CA GLU A 80 -1.79 25.70 22.75
C GLU A 80 -1.09 26.56 21.68
N ALA A 81 0.21 26.86 21.85
CA ALA A 81 1.00 27.53 20.82
C ALA A 81 1.14 26.66 19.54
N MET A 82 1.38 25.35 19.67
CA MET A 82 1.48 24.45 18.50
C MET A 82 0.16 24.26 17.74
N TRP A 83 -1.00 24.37 18.41
CA TRP A 83 -2.31 24.34 17.75
C TRP A 83 -2.67 25.68 17.12
N ALA A 84 -2.22 26.81 17.68
CA ALA A 84 -2.43 28.14 17.11
C ALA A 84 -1.68 28.36 15.78
N GLU A 85 -0.51 27.73 15.62
CA GLU A 85 0.30 27.79 14.39
C GLU A 85 -0.29 26.96 13.23
N LYS A 86 -1.13 25.96 13.55
CA LYS A 86 -1.87 25.15 12.57
C LYS A 86 -3.17 25.84 12.15
N ASN A 87 -3.07 26.92 11.39
CA ASN A 87 -4.12 27.30 10.43
C ASN A 87 -3.78 26.71 9.04
N PRO A 88 -3.98 25.38 8.81
CA PRO A 88 -3.63 24.72 7.56
C PRO A 88 -4.39 25.29 6.34
N GLN A 89 -5.55 25.91 6.54
CA GLN A 89 -6.28 26.59 5.46
C GLN A 89 -5.48 27.73 4.80
N LYS A 90 -4.57 28.40 5.53
CA LYS A 90 -3.82 29.55 4.99
C LYS A 90 -2.56 29.14 4.22
N GLN A 91 -1.95 28.01 4.57
CA GLN A 91 -0.72 27.52 3.96
C GLN A 91 -0.98 26.61 2.76
N LEU A 92 -1.95 25.67 2.82
CA LEU A 92 -2.28 24.81 1.67
C LEU A 92 -2.91 25.57 0.49
N ALA A 93 -3.60 26.69 0.75
CA ALA A 93 -4.22 27.51 -0.29
C ALA A 93 -3.20 28.35 -1.10
N ARG A 94 -1.96 28.47 -0.60
CA ARG A 94 -0.85 29.06 -1.34
C ARG A 94 -0.08 27.92 -2.00
N GLY A 95 -0.44 27.58 -3.23
CA GLY A 95 0.42 26.75 -4.05
C GLY A 95 1.78 27.45 -4.21
N GLU A 96 2.86 26.77 -3.82
CA GLU A 96 4.23 27.26 -4.05
C GLU A 96 4.53 27.18 -5.54
N GLY A 97 4.22 28.25 -6.27
CA GLY A 97 4.56 28.41 -7.67
C GLY A 97 6.07 28.56 -7.88
N PRO A 98 6.54 28.62 -9.15
CA PRO A 98 7.92 28.95 -9.46
C PRO A 98 8.35 30.21 -8.71
N GLN A 99 9.49 30.19 -8.04
CA GLN A 99 9.94 31.30 -7.20
C GLN A 99 10.54 32.41 -8.07
N ILE A 100 9.67 33.28 -8.60
CA ILE A 100 10.04 34.35 -9.56
C ILE A 100 10.84 35.48 -8.88
N ARG A 101 10.74 35.63 -7.54
CA ARG A 101 11.39 36.68 -6.75
C ARG A 101 12.12 36.15 -5.51
N ALA A 102 13.10 35.29 -5.75
CA ALA A 102 13.96 34.72 -4.71
C ALA A 102 14.76 35.79 -3.92
N ASP A 103 15.08 36.90 -4.56
CA ASP A 103 15.87 38.02 -4.02
C ASP A 103 15.17 38.86 -2.96
N ASN A 104 13.83 38.89 -2.95
CA ASN A 104 13.02 39.71 -2.05
C ASN A 104 12.35 38.90 -0.93
N ARG A 105 12.72 37.63 -0.80
CA ARG A 105 12.08 36.63 0.05
C ARG A 105 13.06 36.20 1.13
N ALA A 106 12.75 36.53 2.38
CA ALA A 106 13.60 36.20 3.53
C ALA A 106 13.66 34.69 3.83
N ASP A 107 12.76 33.90 3.22
CA ASP A 107 12.66 32.44 3.32
C ASP A 107 13.47 31.71 2.23
N VAL A 108 14.18 32.43 1.35
CA VAL A 108 14.93 31.82 0.24
C VAL A 108 16.43 31.95 0.50
N VAL A 109 17.05 30.79 0.72
CA VAL A 109 18.49 30.63 0.89
C VAL A 109 19.15 30.75 -0.47
N SER A 110 20.04 31.71 -0.65
CA SER A 110 20.66 32.02 -1.94
C SER A 110 22.17 31.79 -1.99
N GLY A 111 22.82 31.62 -0.83
CA GLY A 111 24.25 31.39 -0.70
C GLY A 111 24.64 30.40 0.39
N GLN A 112 25.93 30.04 0.43
CA GLN A 112 26.50 29.11 1.42
C GLN A 112 26.49 29.70 2.84
N ASP A 113 26.64 31.02 2.98
CA ASP A 113 26.59 31.69 4.28
C ASP A 113 25.18 31.55 4.92
N ASP A 114 24.12 31.69 4.11
CA ASP A 114 22.73 31.47 4.55
C ASP A 114 22.48 30.00 4.97
N VAL A 115 23.18 29.05 4.34
CA VAL A 115 23.13 27.63 4.71
C VAL A 115 23.81 27.41 6.07
N ASP A 116 24.97 28.01 6.28
CA ASP A 116 25.74 27.88 7.52
C ASP A 116 25.03 28.54 8.72
N ASP A 117 24.33 29.66 8.49
CA ASP A 117 23.47 30.31 9.50
C ASP A 117 22.28 29.42 9.90
N LEU A 118 21.66 28.73 8.93
CA LEU A 118 20.59 27.77 9.22
C LEU A 118 21.10 26.56 9.99
N LEU A 119 22.27 26.03 9.65
CA LEU A 119 22.90 24.92 10.37
C LEU A 119 23.24 25.32 11.81
N SER A 120 23.75 26.54 12.00
CA SER A 120 24.04 27.12 13.32
C SER A 120 22.75 27.24 14.17
N SER A 121 21.64 27.67 13.56
CA SER A 121 20.34 27.77 14.24
C SER A 121 19.75 26.40 14.67
N LEU A 122 20.15 25.33 13.99
CA LEU A 122 19.73 23.95 14.25
C LEU A 122 20.69 23.22 15.22
N GLY A 123 21.80 23.86 15.60
CA GLY A 123 22.76 23.36 16.59
C GLY A 123 23.88 22.49 16.04
N PHE A 124 24.24 22.65 14.76
CA PHE A 124 25.42 22.03 14.13
C PHE A 124 26.57 23.02 13.99
#